data_AF-A0A354GEL0-F1
#
_entry.id   AF-A0A354GEL0-F1
#
_cell.length_a   1.000
_cell.length_b   1.000
_cell.length_c   1.000
_cell.angle_alpha   90.00
_cell.angle_beta   90.00
_cell.angle_gamma   90.00
#
_symmetry.space_group_name_H-M   'P 1'
#
loop_
_entity.id
_entity.type
_entity.pdbx_description
1 polymer ?
#
loop_
_entity_poly.entity_id
_entity_poly.type
_entity_poly.pdbx_seq_one_letter_code
_entity_poly.pdbx_strand_id
1 'polypeptide(L)'
;QNMLNAKNDSLDGKVVVVSGSGNVAQYATEKATELGAKVVTMSDSSGYIYDEEGIDADKLAFIMELKNIKRGRIHEYTERYPSAKFFKGERPWAISCQVALPCATQNELNEDEAKVLISNGCICVSEGANMPSTPGAIEAFLKAKILFAPGKASNAGGVATSGLEMSQNSLRLSWTREEVDSKLHAIMNSIHESCVKYGSQEDGYIDYVKGANVAGFVKVAEAMIDQGVV
;
A
#
# COMPACT_ATOMS: atom_id res chain seq x y z
N GLN A 1 -3.97 -3.82 6.63
CA GLN A 1 -4.86 -4.47 7.61
C GLN A 1 -4.13 -5.53 8.44
N ASN A 2 -3.66 -6.65 7.86
CA ASN A 2 -3.05 -7.76 8.62
C ASN A 2 -1.90 -7.36 9.56
N MET A 3 -1.02 -6.42 9.14
CA MET A 3 0.04 -5.92 10.03
C MET A 3 -0.49 -5.23 11.29
N LEU A 4 -1.57 -4.46 11.16
CA LEU A 4 -2.22 -3.78 12.30
C LEU A 4 -2.92 -4.80 13.20
N ASN A 5 -3.63 -5.77 12.61
CA ASN A 5 -4.28 -6.85 13.34
C ASN A 5 -3.27 -7.66 14.20
N ALA A 6 -2.05 -7.89 13.69
CA ALA A 6 -0.98 -8.55 14.44
C ALA A 6 -0.50 -7.76 15.68
N LYS A 7 -0.89 -6.48 15.80
CA LYS A 7 -0.67 -5.61 16.96
C LYS A 7 -1.97 -5.29 17.71
N ASN A 8 -3.04 -6.07 17.50
CA ASN A 8 -4.37 -5.86 18.07
C ASN A 8 -4.94 -4.47 17.74
N ASP A 9 -4.63 -3.97 16.55
CA ASP A 9 -5.09 -2.68 16.04
C ASP A 9 -5.81 -2.86 14.70
N SER A 10 -6.48 -1.82 14.20
CA SER A 10 -7.26 -1.87 12.95
C SER A 10 -7.09 -0.60 12.12
N LEU A 11 -7.60 -0.61 10.88
CA LEU A 11 -7.65 0.58 10.03
C LEU A 11 -8.77 1.56 10.41
N ASP A 12 -9.76 1.11 11.18
CA ASP A 12 -10.94 1.91 11.52
C ASP A 12 -10.54 3.18 12.28
N GLY A 13 -11.07 4.31 11.83
CA GLY A 13 -10.79 5.64 12.38
C GLY A 13 -9.37 6.18 12.14
N LYS A 14 -8.46 5.43 11.50
CA LYS A 14 -7.09 5.89 11.26
C LYS A 14 -7.02 6.91 10.14
N VAL A 15 -6.18 7.93 10.32
CA VAL A 15 -5.83 8.86 9.24
C VAL A 15 -4.78 8.21 8.35
N VAL A 16 -5.08 8.17 7.05
CA VAL A 16 -4.26 7.53 6.02
C VAL A 16 -3.81 8.58 5.00
N VAL A 17 -2.52 8.63 4.72
CA VAL A 17 -1.96 9.40 3.60
C VAL A 17 -1.61 8.46 2.46
N VAL A 18 -2.15 8.75 1.28
CA VAL A 18 -1.87 8.03 0.04
C VAL A 18 -1.18 8.98 -0.92
N SER A 19 -0.10 8.50 -1.54
CA SER A 19 0.48 9.18 -2.72
C SER A 19 0.00 8.51 -4.00
N GLY A 20 0.00 9.26 -5.09
CA GLY A 20 -0.46 8.81 -6.38
C GLY A 20 -1.97 8.98 -6.56
N SER A 21 -2.38 8.81 -7.82
CA SER A 21 -3.77 8.89 -8.27
C SER A 21 -4.02 7.95 -9.45
N GLY A 22 -3.12 6.99 -9.65
CA GLY A 22 -3.30 5.89 -10.60
C GLY A 22 -4.05 4.72 -9.96
N ASN A 23 -4.11 3.60 -10.68
CA ASN A 23 -4.87 2.41 -10.30
C ASN A 23 -4.62 1.96 -8.84
N VAL A 24 -3.36 1.81 -8.45
CA VAL A 24 -2.99 1.37 -7.09
C VAL A 24 -3.51 2.33 -6.03
N ALA A 25 -3.29 3.63 -6.21
CA ALA A 25 -3.72 4.64 -5.25
C ALA A 25 -5.25 4.75 -5.15
N GLN A 26 -5.97 4.69 -6.28
CA GLN A 26 -7.43 4.77 -6.31
C GLN A 26 -8.07 3.61 -5.53
N TYR A 27 -7.64 2.36 -5.80
CA TYR A 27 -8.20 1.19 -5.13
C TYR A 27 -7.65 0.99 -3.70
N ALA A 28 -6.46 1.50 -3.39
CA ALA A 28 -5.98 1.60 -2.00
C ALA A 28 -6.85 2.55 -1.18
N THR A 29 -7.21 3.72 -1.75
CA THR A 29 -8.15 4.66 -1.13
C THR A 29 -9.53 4.04 -0.95
N GLU A 30 -10.08 3.41 -2.00
CA GLU A 30 -11.39 2.73 -1.95
C GLU A 30 -11.43 1.73 -0.78
N LYS A 31 -10.48 0.79 -0.76
CA LYS A 31 -10.45 -0.26 0.26
C LYS A 31 -10.14 0.27 1.66
N ALA A 32 -9.28 1.29 1.79
CA ALA A 32 -9.01 1.90 3.09
C ALA A 32 -10.26 2.57 3.68
N THR A 33 -11.01 3.30 2.85
CA THR A 33 -12.27 3.96 3.26
C THR A 33 -13.35 2.93 3.59
N GLU A 34 -13.48 1.84 2.82
CA GLU A 34 -14.40 0.73 3.13
C GLU A 34 -14.09 0.07 4.49
N LEU A 35 -12.82 0.08 4.91
CA LEU A 35 -12.35 -0.45 6.18
C LEU A 35 -12.41 0.57 7.34
N GLY A 36 -13.08 1.71 7.14
CA GLY A 36 -13.31 2.73 8.16
C GLY A 36 -12.17 3.76 8.32
N ALA A 37 -11.15 3.71 7.45
CA ALA A 37 -10.06 4.66 7.52
C ALA A 37 -10.42 6.00 6.88
N LYS A 38 -9.85 7.10 7.38
CA LYS A 38 -9.98 8.44 6.78
C LYS A 38 -8.77 8.74 5.90
N VAL A 39 -8.91 8.53 4.59
CA VAL A 39 -7.88 8.88 3.62
C VAL A 39 -7.92 10.38 3.33
N VAL A 40 -6.83 11.09 3.57
CA VAL A 40 -6.81 12.57 3.51
C VAL A 40 -5.96 13.14 2.38
N THR A 41 -5.21 12.32 1.63
CA THR A 41 -4.40 12.79 0.51
C THR A 41 -4.49 11.89 -0.71
N MET A 42 -4.34 12.49 -1.89
CA MET A 42 -3.97 11.82 -3.14
C MET A 42 -3.03 12.75 -3.93
N SER A 43 -2.17 12.21 -4.79
CA SER A 43 -1.19 13.03 -5.51
C SER A 43 -1.04 12.68 -6.99
N ASP A 44 -0.43 13.59 -7.74
CA ASP A 44 0.11 13.28 -9.05
C ASP A 44 1.46 13.99 -9.24
N SER A 45 2.00 13.96 -10.46
CA SER A 45 3.28 14.59 -10.76
C SER A 45 3.34 16.09 -10.50
N SER A 46 2.20 16.77 -10.32
CA SER A 46 2.14 18.22 -10.08
C SER A 46 2.12 18.61 -8.60
N GLY A 47 1.87 17.67 -7.68
CA GLY A 47 1.69 17.92 -6.26
C GLY A 47 0.65 17.00 -5.64
N TYR A 48 0.20 17.30 -4.43
CA TYR A 48 -0.84 16.53 -3.74
C TYR A 48 -2.00 17.40 -3.27
N ILE A 49 -3.17 16.78 -3.17
CA ILE A 49 -4.33 17.36 -2.50
C ILE A 49 -4.39 16.87 -1.06
N TYR A 50 -4.86 17.74 -0.17
CA TYR A 50 -5.18 17.42 1.21
C TYR A 50 -6.64 17.79 1.47
N ASP A 51 -7.42 16.82 1.91
CA ASP A 51 -8.81 16.99 2.30
C ASP A 51 -8.98 16.49 3.74
N GLU A 52 -9.13 17.44 4.68
CA GLU A 52 -9.20 17.15 6.12
C GLU A 52 -10.44 16.34 6.51
N GLU A 53 -11.53 16.50 5.75
CA GLU A 53 -12.77 15.74 5.90
C GLU A 53 -12.60 14.30 5.42
N GLY A 54 -11.58 14.04 4.60
CA GLY A 54 -11.30 12.75 3.98
C GLY A 54 -11.93 12.60 2.59
N ILE A 55 -11.44 11.59 1.88
CA ILE A 55 -11.84 11.22 0.53
C ILE A 55 -12.81 10.05 0.64
N ASP A 56 -14.10 10.38 0.70
CA ASP A 56 -15.20 9.42 0.65
C ASP A 56 -15.41 8.82 -0.75
N ALA A 57 -16.43 7.97 -0.89
CA ALA A 57 -16.73 7.28 -2.15
C ALA A 57 -17.07 8.25 -3.30
N ASP A 58 -17.78 9.36 -3.02
CA ASP A 58 -18.18 10.33 -4.05
C ASP A 58 -16.98 11.17 -4.50
N LYS A 59 -16.17 11.63 -3.54
CA LYS A 59 -14.90 12.33 -3.78
C LYS A 59 -13.94 11.44 -4.58
N LEU A 60 -13.83 10.16 -4.22
CA LEU A 60 -13.01 9.19 -4.95
C LEU A 60 -13.53 8.94 -6.36
N ALA A 61 -14.84 8.73 -6.55
CA ALA A 61 -15.44 8.54 -7.86
C ALA A 61 -15.16 9.72 -8.79
N PHE A 62 -15.19 10.95 -8.26
CA PHE A 62 -14.77 12.13 -9.01
C PHE A 62 -13.29 12.08 -9.40
N ILE A 63 -12.39 11.69 -8.48
CA ILE A 63 -10.96 11.52 -8.80
C ILE A 63 -10.77 10.45 -9.89
N MET A 64 -11.49 9.33 -9.81
CA MET A 64 -11.44 8.27 -10.83
C MET A 64 -11.90 8.79 -12.20
N GLU A 65 -13.01 9.53 -12.27
CA GLU A 65 -13.48 10.16 -13.52
C GLU A 65 -12.45 11.14 -14.07
N LEU A 66 -11.91 12.00 -13.20
CA LEU A 66 -10.90 13.01 -13.53
C LEU A 66 -9.65 12.37 -14.13
N LYS A 67 -9.12 11.31 -13.49
CA LYS A 67 -7.85 10.68 -13.90
C LYS A 67 -8.03 9.69 -15.05
N ASN A 68 -9.10 8.89 -15.04
CA ASN A 68 -9.26 7.76 -15.98
C ASN A 68 -9.98 8.18 -17.27
N ILE A 69 -10.91 9.14 -17.20
CA ILE A 69 -11.70 9.59 -18.35
C ILE A 69 -11.19 10.93 -18.87
N LYS A 70 -11.16 11.97 -18.02
CA LYS A 70 -10.78 13.33 -18.43
C LYS A 70 -9.27 13.52 -18.60
N ARG A 71 -8.46 12.62 -18.01
CA ARG A 71 -7.00 12.72 -17.95
C ARG A 71 -6.52 14.05 -17.35
N GLY A 72 -7.28 14.58 -16.39
CA GLY A 72 -7.01 15.83 -15.70
C GLY A 72 -5.90 15.73 -14.66
N ARG A 73 -5.64 16.86 -14.01
CA ARG A 73 -4.65 17.03 -12.95
C ARG A 73 -5.33 17.03 -11.59
N ILE A 74 -4.63 16.50 -10.59
CA ILE A 74 -5.23 16.30 -9.27
C ILE A 74 -5.67 17.61 -8.60
N HIS A 75 -5.07 18.75 -8.94
CA HIS A 75 -5.47 20.05 -8.40
C HIS A 75 -6.89 20.49 -8.82
N GLU A 76 -7.42 20.00 -9.95
CA GLU A 76 -8.80 20.26 -10.40
C GLU A 76 -9.83 19.73 -9.38
N TYR A 77 -9.42 18.82 -8.48
CA TYR A 77 -10.21 18.42 -7.32
C TYR A 77 -10.65 19.59 -6.44
N THR A 78 -9.77 20.57 -6.23
CA THR A 78 -10.07 21.73 -5.38
C THR A 78 -11.11 22.68 -6.01
N GLU A 79 -11.36 22.58 -7.32
CA GLU A 79 -12.43 23.35 -7.96
C GLU A 79 -13.82 22.81 -7.58
N ARG A 80 -13.94 21.48 -7.46
CA ARG A 80 -15.18 20.80 -7.04
C ARG A 80 -15.33 20.77 -5.52
N TYR A 81 -14.21 20.65 -4.80
CA TYR A 81 -14.16 20.58 -3.34
C TYR A 81 -13.26 21.70 -2.77
N PRO A 82 -13.77 22.94 -2.64
CA PRO A 82 -12.97 24.10 -2.25
C PRO A 82 -12.43 24.08 -0.81
N SER A 83 -12.93 23.18 0.04
CA SER A 83 -12.40 22.95 1.40
C SER A 83 -11.03 22.26 1.38
N ALA A 84 -10.72 21.53 0.30
CA ALA A 84 -9.44 20.86 0.12
C ALA A 84 -8.35 21.83 -0.35
N LYS A 85 -7.10 21.50 -0.03
CA LYS A 85 -5.92 22.30 -0.36
C LYS A 85 -5.04 21.56 -1.35
N PHE A 86 -4.46 22.27 -2.30
CA PHE A 86 -3.46 21.73 -3.22
C PHE A 86 -2.06 22.27 -2.87
N PHE A 87 -1.11 21.35 -2.74
CA PHE A 87 0.29 21.63 -2.43
C PHE A 87 1.13 21.31 -3.65
N LYS A 88 1.53 22.35 -4.39
CA LYS A 88 2.20 22.23 -5.69
C LYS A 88 3.65 21.79 -5.53
N GLY A 89 4.03 20.72 -6.24
CA GLY A 89 5.40 20.21 -6.27
C GLY A 89 5.86 19.49 -5.01
N GLU A 90 4.97 19.33 -4.03
CA GLU A 90 5.25 18.69 -2.75
C GLU A 90 4.72 17.24 -2.71
N ARG A 91 5.13 16.49 -1.68
CA ARG A 91 4.69 15.13 -1.38
C ARG A 91 3.89 15.11 -0.08
N PRO A 92 2.97 14.16 0.12
CA PRO A 92 2.03 14.18 1.25
C PRO A 92 2.64 13.82 2.61
N TRP A 93 3.94 13.52 2.69
CA TRP A 93 4.58 12.91 3.87
C TRP A 93 4.71 13.83 5.08
N ALA A 94 4.47 15.13 4.92
CA ALA A 94 4.41 16.09 6.03
C ALA A 94 3.08 16.07 6.79
N ILE A 95 2.03 15.44 6.23
CA ILE A 95 0.71 15.36 6.86
C ILE A 95 0.74 14.35 8.02
N SER A 96 0.18 14.71 9.17
CA SER A 96 0.07 13.78 10.30
C SER A 96 -0.94 12.67 10.01
N CYS A 97 -0.50 11.43 10.23
CA CYS A 97 -1.25 10.23 9.89
C CYS A 97 -0.78 9.04 10.74
N GLN A 98 -1.61 8.01 10.85
CA GLN A 98 -1.20 6.73 11.44
C GLN A 98 -0.68 5.75 10.37
N VAL A 99 -1.15 5.88 9.12
CA VAL A 99 -0.77 4.99 8.03
C VAL A 99 -0.35 5.78 6.80
N ALA A 100 0.78 5.41 6.20
CA ALA A 100 1.22 5.94 4.90
C ALA A 100 1.28 4.85 3.83
N LEU A 101 0.68 5.12 2.67
CA LEU A 101 0.62 4.21 1.53
C LEU A 101 1.29 4.88 0.30
N PRO A 102 2.60 4.66 0.09
CA PRO A 102 3.28 5.17 -1.08
C PRO A 102 2.96 4.34 -2.33
N CYS A 103 2.23 4.96 -3.26
CA CYS A 103 1.60 4.32 -4.41
C CYS A 103 1.83 5.07 -5.74
N ALA A 104 2.79 5.99 -5.81
CA ALA A 104 3.05 6.80 -7.00
C ALA A 104 4.23 6.28 -7.84
N THR A 105 5.44 6.24 -7.30
CA THR A 105 6.66 5.92 -8.06
C THR A 105 7.80 5.42 -7.18
N GLN A 106 8.86 4.93 -7.79
CA GLN A 106 10.08 4.50 -7.11
C GLN A 106 10.78 5.68 -6.42
N ASN A 107 11.34 5.46 -5.22
CA ASN A 107 12.09 6.45 -4.42
C ASN A 107 11.31 7.76 -4.13
N GLU A 108 9.99 7.69 -4.02
CA GLU A 108 9.13 8.83 -3.68
C GLU A 108 9.10 9.17 -2.19
N LEU A 109 9.66 8.31 -1.32
CA LEU A 109 9.70 8.49 0.12
C LEU A 109 11.14 8.35 0.59
N ASN A 110 11.77 9.47 0.95
CA ASN A 110 13.17 9.53 1.38
C ASN A 110 13.33 9.47 2.92
N GLU A 111 14.58 9.45 3.39
CA GLU A 111 14.90 9.33 4.83
C GLU A 111 14.36 10.49 5.67
N ASP A 112 14.44 11.72 5.18
CA ASP A 112 13.96 12.89 5.91
C ASP A 112 12.43 12.89 6.00
N GLU A 113 11.76 12.53 4.91
CA GLU A 113 10.30 12.33 4.87
C GLU A 113 9.86 11.19 5.79
N ALA A 114 10.65 10.11 5.87
CA ALA A 114 10.40 9.01 6.81
C ALA A 114 10.49 9.45 8.27
N LYS A 115 11.51 10.25 8.63
CA LYS A 115 11.66 10.82 9.97
C LYS A 115 10.48 11.73 10.32
N VAL A 116 10.03 12.54 9.36
CA VAL A 116 8.84 13.40 9.53
C VAL A 116 7.59 12.56 9.80
N LEU A 117 7.32 11.53 8.98
CA LEU A 117 6.20 10.61 9.20
C LEU A 117 6.23 9.98 10.59
N ILE A 118 7.38 9.45 11.01
CA ILE A 118 7.55 8.84 12.34
C ILE A 118 7.24 9.88 13.43
N SER A 119 7.80 11.08 13.33
CA SER A 119 7.58 12.16 14.31
C SER A 119 6.12 12.62 14.39
N ASN A 120 5.39 12.50 13.28
CA ASN A 120 3.98 12.85 13.17
C ASN A 120 3.00 11.74 13.59
N GLY A 121 3.51 10.64 14.18
CA GLY A 121 2.70 9.55 14.71
C GLY A 121 2.37 8.44 13.71
N CYS A 122 3.11 8.34 12.60
CA CYS A 122 2.97 7.21 11.68
C CYS A 122 3.41 5.92 12.36
N ILE A 123 2.51 4.92 12.37
CA ILE A 123 2.75 3.61 12.98
C ILE A 123 2.84 2.50 11.94
N CYS A 124 2.46 2.77 10.68
CA CYS A 124 2.41 1.79 9.62
C CYS A 124 2.71 2.41 8.25
N VAL A 125 3.65 1.82 7.51
CA VAL A 125 3.93 2.14 6.11
C VAL A 125 3.78 0.86 5.30
N SER A 126 3.02 0.91 4.20
CA SER A 126 2.83 -0.26 3.33
C SER A 126 2.96 0.15 1.88
N GLU A 127 3.99 -0.36 1.20
CA GLU A 127 4.32 0.06 -0.16
C GLU A 127 3.32 -0.46 -1.20
N GLY A 128 2.65 0.44 -1.91
CA GLY A 128 1.82 0.08 -3.06
C GLY A 128 2.58 0.12 -4.39
N ALA A 129 3.49 1.09 -4.55
CA ALA A 129 4.37 1.17 -5.71
C ALA A 129 5.54 0.17 -5.61
N ASN A 130 6.33 0.07 -6.69
CA ASN A 130 7.54 -0.76 -6.69
C ASN A 130 8.74 0.02 -6.13
N MET A 131 9.23 -0.38 -4.96
CA MET A 131 10.34 0.27 -4.23
C MET A 131 10.17 1.79 -4.03
N PRO A 132 9.03 2.28 -3.50
CA PRO A 132 8.84 3.70 -3.28
C PRO A 132 9.72 4.27 -2.17
N SER A 133 10.06 3.49 -1.15
CA SER A 133 10.91 3.97 -0.05
C SER A 133 12.39 3.83 -0.42
N THR A 134 13.17 4.87 -0.18
CA THR A 134 14.63 4.76 -0.32
C THR A 134 15.22 3.87 0.78
N PRO A 135 16.43 3.32 0.61
CA PRO A 135 17.08 2.54 1.65
C PRO A 135 17.16 3.25 3.01
N GLY A 136 17.45 4.56 3.02
CA GLY A 136 17.47 5.36 4.25
C GLY A 136 16.10 5.51 4.91
N ALA A 137 15.01 5.61 4.12
CA ALA A 137 13.65 5.60 4.65
C ALA A 137 13.32 4.26 5.31
N ILE A 138 13.64 3.15 4.64
CA ILE A 138 13.43 1.80 5.17
C ILE A 138 14.19 1.61 6.48
N GLU A 139 15.47 2.01 6.54
CA GLU A 139 16.28 1.93 7.75
C GLU A 139 15.68 2.77 8.89
N ALA A 140 15.19 3.98 8.60
CA ALA A 140 14.53 4.82 9.58
C ALA A 140 13.28 4.14 10.17
N PHE A 141 12.43 3.53 9.32
CA PHE A 141 11.24 2.81 9.78
C PHE A 141 11.56 1.57 10.61
N LEU A 142 12.53 0.77 10.17
CA LEU A 142 12.98 -0.42 10.90
C LEU A 142 13.59 -0.06 12.25
N LYS A 143 14.41 1.00 12.31
CA LYS A 143 15.01 1.50 13.55
C LYS A 143 13.96 2.05 14.52
N ALA A 144 12.93 2.72 14.00
CA ALA A 144 11.80 3.19 14.80
C ALA A 144 10.83 2.07 15.19
N LYS A 145 11.00 0.85 14.66
CA LYS A 145 10.14 -0.32 14.88
C LYS A 145 8.65 -0.05 14.57
N ILE A 146 8.36 0.82 13.62
CA ILE A 146 7.00 0.95 13.08
C ILE A 146 6.71 -0.23 12.14
N LEU A 147 5.44 -0.50 11.85
CA LEU A 147 5.08 -1.56 10.90
C LEU A 147 5.48 -1.11 9.50
N PHE A 148 6.35 -1.86 8.82
CA PHE A 148 6.78 -1.57 7.45
C PHE A 148 6.58 -2.80 6.58
N ALA A 149 5.70 -2.73 5.57
CA ALA A 149 5.56 -3.79 4.57
C ALA A 149 6.30 -3.43 3.26
N PRO A 150 7.25 -4.27 2.81
CA PRO A 150 7.93 -4.06 1.54
C PRO A 150 7.02 -4.38 0.36
N GLY A 151 7.20 -3.65 -0.76
CA GLY A 151 6.37 -3.76 -1.97
C GLY A 151 6.25 -5.19 -2.47
N LYS A 152 7.34 -5.96 -2.44
CA LYS A 152 7.36 -7.39 -2.84
C LYS A 152 6.33 -8.28 -2.12
N ALA A 153 5.83 -7.85 -0.95
CA ALA A 153 4.74 -8.50 -0.24
C ALA A 153 3.44 -7.68 -0.36
N SER A 154 3.46 -6.37 -0.08
CA SER A 154 2.24 -5.55 -0.01
C SER A 154 1.57 -5.28 -1.36
N ASN A 155 2.33 -5.18 -2.45
CA ASN A 155 1.79 -4.96 -3.80
C ASN A 155 1.67 -6.24 -4.65
N ALA A 156 1.99 -7.40 -4.07
CA ALA A 156 1.95 -8.70 -4.74
C ALA A 156 0.55 -9.11 -5.21
N GLY A 157 -0.50 -8.45 -4.71
CA GLY A 157 -1.88 -8.66 -5.13
C GLY A 157 -2.09 -8.54 -6.65
N GLY A 158 -1.39 -7.63 -7.33
CA GLY A 158 -1.49 -7.50 -8.79
C GLY A 158 -0.94 -8.71 -9.55
N VAL A 159 0.14 -9.32 -9.06
CA VAL A 159 0.69 -10.56 -9.64
C VAL A 159 -0.19 -11.76 -9.27
N ALA A 160 -0.71 -11.78 -8.05
CA ALA A 160 -1.64 -12.82 -7.60
C ALA A 160 -2.90 -12.88 -8.47
N THR A 161 -3.53 -11.74 -8.75
CA THR A 161 -4.72 -11.67 -9.63
C THR A 161 -4.39 -12.06 -11.07
N SER A 162 -3.19 -11.80 -11.57
CA SER A 162 -2.73 -12.31 -12.87
C SER A 162 -2.62 -13.84 -12.88
N GLY A 163 -2.14 -14.47 -11.79
CA GLY A 163 -2.19 -15.93 -11.64
C GLY A 163 -3.61 -16.50 -11.58
N LEU A 164 -4.55 -15.77 -10.97
CA LEU A 164 -5.97 -16.13 -10.98
C LEU A 164 -6.59 -16.00 -12.38
N GLU A 165 -6.18 -15.00 -13.17
CA GLU A 165 -6.58 -14.83 -14.57
C GLU A 165 -6.09 -16.03 -15.42
N MET A 166 -4.82 -16.43 -15.28
CA MET A 166 -4.29 -17.62 -15.96
C MET A 166 -5.05 -18.90 -15.59
N SER A 167 -5.48 -19.02 -14.33
CA SER A 167 -6.30 -20.15 -13.84
C SER A 167 -7.68 -20.17 -14.49
N GLN A 168 -8.37 -19.03 -14.55
CA GLN A 168 -9.67 -18.89 -15.23
C GLN A 168 -9.57 -19.22 -16.71
N ASN A 169 -8.54 -18.72 -17.40
CA ASN A 169 -8.28 -19.02 -18.80
C ASN A 169 -8.09 -20.52 -19.05
N SER A 170 -7.35 -21.20 -18.16
CA SER A 170 -7.13 -22.65 -18.24
C SER A 170 -8.40 -23.46 -17.99
N LEU A 171 -9.25 -23.00 -17.05
CA LEU A 171 -10.53 -23.60 -16.72
C LEU A 171 -11.64 -23.29 -17.73
N ARG A 172 -11.46 -22.24 -18.55
CA ARG A 172 -12.48 -21.66 -19.45
C ARG A 172 -13.76 -21.25 -18.72
N LEU A 173 -13.61 -20.80 -17.48
CA LEU A 173 -14.69 -20.30 -16.64
C LEU A 173 -14.27 -18.96 -16.06
N SER A 174 -15.22 -18.02 -16.04
CA SER A 174 -15.04 -16.72 -15.38
C SER A 174 -15.64 -16.79 -13.98
N TRP A 175 -14.89 -16.28 -13.00
CA TRP A 175 -15.33 -16.11 -11.63
C TRP A 175 -16.01 -14.76 -11.44
N THR A 176 -16.86 -14.66 -10.43
CA THR A 176 -17.43 -13.36 -10.04
C THR A 176 -16.38 -12.48 -9.36
N ARG A 177 -16.69 -11.19 -9.19
CA ARG A 177 -15.80 -10.24 -8.48
C ARG A 177 -15.51 -10.72 -7.05
N GLU A 178 -16.54 -11.22 -6.36
CA GLU A 178 -16.47 -11.68 -4.98
C GLU A 178 -15.60 -12.94 -4.85
N GLU A 179 -15.68 -13.84 -5.83
CA GLU A 179 -14.84 -15.04 -5.86
C GLU A 179 -13.36 -14.70 -6.08
N VAL A 180 -13.07 -13.76 -6.99
CA VAL A 180 -11.69 -13.27 -7.22
C VAL A 180 -11.16 -12.56 -5.99
N ASP A 181 -11.97 -11.68 -5.38
CA ASP A 181 -11.59 -10.91 -4.19
C ASP A 181 -11.33 -11.82 -2.98
N SER A 182 -12.18 -12.83 -2.76
CA SER A 182 -11.99 -13.83 -1.70
C SER A 182 -10.67 -14.60 -1.87
N LYS A 183 -10.35 -15.02 -3.11
CA LYS A 183 -9.08 -15.70 -3.42
C LYS A 183 -7.88 -14.77 -3.22
N LEU A 184 -7.99 -13.51 -3.67
CA LEU A 184 -6.95 -12.50 -3.46
C LEU A 184 -6.70 -12.29 -1.96
N HIS A 185 -7.75 -12.11 -1.16
CA HIS A 185 -7.64 -11.98 0.29
C HIS A 185 -6.93 -13.18 0.93
N ALA A 186 -7.27 -14.41 0.53
CA ALA A 186 -6.59 -15.61 1.02
C ALA A 186 -5.10 -15.64 0.65
N ILE A 187 -4.74 -15.23 -0.58
CA ILE A 187 -3.33 -15.13 -1.01
C ILE A 187 -2.57 -14.09 -0.17
N MET A 188 -3.15 -12.90 0.03
CA MET A 188 -2.52 -11.84 0.82
C MET A 188 -2.35 -12.25 2.29
N ASN A 189 -3.28 -13.03 2.86
CA ASN A 189 -3.14 -13.62 4.19
C ASN A 189 -1.98 -14.62 4.24
N SER A 190 -1.87 -15.52 3.25
CA SER A 190 -0.76 -16.48 3.18
C SER A 190 0.62 -15.81 3.01
N ILE A 191 0.69 -14.72 2.22
CA ILE A 191 1.90 -13.89 2.12
C ILE A 191 2.25 -13.28 3.48
N HIS A 192 1.25 -12.72 4.17
CA HIS A 192 1.46 -12.13 5.50
C HIS A 192 1.94 -13.18 6.51
N GLU A 193 1.28 -14.33 6.61
CA GLU A 193 1.68 -15.45 7.47
C GLU A 193 3.13 -15.90 7.20
N SER A 194 3.51 -15.97 5.93
CA SER A 194 4.89 -16.29 5.54
C SER A 194 5.88 -15.24 6.03
N CYS A 195 5.56 -13.95 5.84
CA CYS A 195 6.39 -12.87 6.37
C CYS A 195 6.50 -12.91 7.90
N VAL A 196 5.41 -13.21 8.61
CA VAL A 196 5.42 -13.37 10.07
C VAL A 196 6.31 -14.54 10.48
N LYS A 197 6.16 -15.71 9.83
CA LYS A 197 6.94 -16.91 10.14
C LYS A 197 8.44 -16.68 10.06
N TYR A 198 8.91 -16.00 9.01
CA TYR A 198 10.36 -15.79 8.79
C TYR A 198 10.88 -14.44 9.31
N GLY A 199 9.99 -13.51 9.64
CA GLY A 199 10.31 -12.15 10.09
C GLY A 199 10.17 -11.91 11.59
N SER A 200 9.48 -12.79 12.32
CA SER A 200 9.31 -12.65 13.78
C SER A 200 10.66 -12.71 14.51
N GLN A 201 10.83 -11.81 15.48
CA GLN A 201 11.99 -11.73 16.36
C GLN A 201 11.61 -12.11 17.79
N GLU A 202 12.61 -12.43 18.62
CA GLU A 202 12.41 -12.86 20.01
C GLU A 202 11.72 -11.80 20.87
N ASP A 203 11.88 -10.52 20.54
CA ASP A 203 11.27 -9.39 21.24
C ASP A 203 9.82 -9.09 20.80
N GLY A 204 9.24 -9.91 19.91
CA GLY A 204 7.88 -9.75 19.39
C GLY A 204 7.74 -8.69 18.28
N TYR A 205 8.85 -8.12 17.80
CA TYR A 205 8.87 -7.34 16.56
C TYR A 205 8.83 -8.27 15.35
N ILE A 206 8.18 -7.82 14.26
CA ILE A 206 8.08 -8.58 13.01
C ILE A 206 8.76 -7.74 11.92
N ASP A 207 9.91 -8.21 11.45
CA ASP A 207 10.61 -7.63 10.32
C ASP A 207 10.06 -8.24 9.02
N TYR A 208 9.09 -7.56 8.42
CA TYR A 208 8.48 -8.00 7.16
C TYR A 208 9.45 -7.92 5.97
N VAL A 209 10.53 -7.12 6.03
CA VAL A 209 11.55 -7.08 4.97
C VAL A 209 12.34 -8.38 4.98
N LYS A 210 12.84 -8.77 6.16
CA LYS A 210 13.47 -10.07 6.38
C LYS A 210 12.51 -11.20 6.03
N GLY A 211 11.29 -11.15 6.56
CA GLY A 211 10.27 -12.16 6.36
C GLY A 211 9.96 -12.41 4.89
N ALA A 212 9.69 -11.35 4.11
CA ALA A 212 9.39 -11.47 2.69
C ALA A 212 10.58 -12.00 1.87
N ASN A 213 11.80 -11.55 2.18
CA ASN A 213 13.01 -12.01 1.49
C ASN A 213 13.27 -13.50 1.73
N VAL A 214 13.25 -13.93 2.99
CA VAL A 214 13.52 -15.33 3.35
C VAL A 214 12.41 -16.24 2.84
N ALA A 215 11.14 -15.86 3.00
CA ALA A 215 10.01 -16.65 2.52
C ALA A 215 10.08 -16.89 1.00
N GLY A 216 10.33 -15.82 0.23
CA GLY A 216 10.47 -15.92 -1.22
C GLY A 216 11.67 -16.77 -1.64
N PHE A 217 12.82 -16.58 -0.97
CA PHE A 217 14.04 -17.31 -1.26
C PHE A 217 13.90 -18.81 -0.96
N VAL A 218 13.41 -19.19 0.22
CA VAL A 218 13.29 -20.59 0.65
C VAL A 218 12.45 -21.38 -0.34
N LYS A 219 11.29 -20.85 -0.75
CA LYS A 219 10.40 -21.53 -1.70
C LYS A 219 11.06 -21.79 -3.06
N VAL A 220 11.84 -20.83 -3.56
CA VAL A 220 12.56 -20.98 -4.83
C VAL A 220 13.74 -21.93 -4.67
N ALA A 221 14.52 -21.80 -3.60
CA ALA A 221 15.68 -22.64 -3.34
C ALA A 221 15.31 -24.11 -3.17
N GLU A 222 14.24 -24.42 -2.42
CA GLU A 222 13.72 -25.79 -2.26
C GLU A 222 13.30 -26.36 -3.62
N ALA A 223 12.55 -25.60 -4.42
CA ALA A 223 12.13 -26.05 -5.75
C ALA A 223 13.32 -26.27 -6.71
N MET A 224 14.39 -25.47 -6.59
CA MET A 224 15.62 -25.66 -7.35
C MET A 224 16.37 -26.93 -6.92
N ILE A 225 16.43 -27.21 -5.62
CA ILE A 225 17.05 -28.44 -5.09
C ILE A 225 16.28 -29.67 -5.58
N ASP A 226 14.95 -29.64 -5.52
CA ASP A 226 14.09 -30.75 -5.96
C ASP A 226 14.20 -31.04 -7.46
N GLN A 227 14.47 -30.02 -8.28
CA GLN A 227 14.65 -30.16 -9.72
C GLN A 227 16.05 -30.63 -10.13
N GLY A 228 17.01 -30.65 -9.20
CA GLY A 228 18.39 -31.05 -9.46
C GLY A 228 19.16 -30.04 -10.34
N VAL A 229 20.27 -30.49 -10.92
CA VAL A 229 21.10 -29.65 -11.80
C VAL A 229 20.54 -29.70 -13.22
N VAL A 230 19.84 -28.64 -13.61
CA VAL A 230 19.22 -28.45 -14.94
C VAL A 230 19.83 -27.27 -15.70
#